data_AF-J9EBI4-F1
#
_entry.id   AF-J9EBI4-F1
#
_cell.length_a   1.000
_cell.length_b   1.000
_cell.length_c   1.000
_cell.angle_alpha   90.00
_cell.angle_beta   90.00
_cell.angle_gamma   90.00
#
_symmetry.space_group_name_H-M   'P 1'
#
loop_
_entity.id
_entity.type
_entity.pdbx_description
1 polymer ?
#
loop_
_entity_poly.entity_id
_entity_poly.type
_entity_poly.pdbx_seq_one_letter_code
_entity_poly.pdbx_strand_id
1 'polypeptide(L)'
;RVPLSTGLLLKAFNRIDENPSNSMRFIRLLQKSTLREQVQAMDAIIHAMVIALNPCTPVAFANGAVAIWKRLENVVPRSLCEATVFAWSTEELNHDTLVEQPLFLFRCDERLFENDILFPCYLRILSFYLSASRTYLLQKLQINQIGRDDQHVEREELARSLIGAQDSAVVQILLEICGRFKNIVVHRLCCAHIHQMFIADPVLSKLVHFQGYPLRLIPLAVREIPSMHICLEFVHEILALADISKRVFAIVLIAELAQQYKIESSFIRVELLLDVLTTLSRALTTDENLRLLSRAVPSLGRMMSLFPQISADVAHLLIRISSIAASRMAVSATVLKTELCMERRLIMLVNNILCEAVSDVPALPV
;
A
#
# COMPACT_ATOMS: atom_id res chain seq x y z
N ARG A 1 4.38 13.22 -47.36
CA ARG A 1 3.46 12.80 -46.27
C ARG A 1 2.74 14.06 -45.80
N VAL A 2 1.41 14.09 -45.80
CA VAL A 2 0.67 15.25 -45.28
C VAL A 2 0.88 15.30 -43.76
N PRO A 3 1.29 16.43 -43.18
CA PRO A 3 1.45 16.54 -41.73
C PRO A 3 0.09 16.26 -41.06
N LEU A 4 0.09 15.37 -40.07
CA LEU A 4 -1.09 15.09 -39.26
C LEU A 4 -1.39 16.34 -38.43
N SER A 5 -2.39 17.13 -38.82
CA SER A 5 -2.77 18.30 -38.04
C SER A 5 -3.43 17.87 -36.73
N THR A 6 -3.05 18.52 -35.62
CA THR A 6 -3.56 18.24 -34.28
C THR A 6 -5.09 18.32 -34.24
N GLY A 7 -5.70 19.26 -34.96
CA GLY A 7 -7.15 19.39 -35.06
C GLY A 7 -7.86 18.20 -35.75
N LEU A 8 -7.23 17.54 -36.72
CA LEU A 8 -7.79 16.33 -37.34
C LEU A 8 -7.72 15.14 -36.37
N LEU A 9 -6.63 15.02 -35.63
CA LEU A 9 -6.45 13.97 -34.62
C LEU A 9 -7.49 14.08 -33.51
N LEU A 10 -7.69 15.27 -32.95
CA LEU A 10 -8.68 15.51 -31.90
C LEU A 10 -10.10 15.14 -32.35
N LYS A 11 -10.50 15.56 -33.56
CA LYS A 11 -11.80 15.20 -34.15
C LYS A 11 -11.96 13.70 -34.33
N ALA A 12 -10.90 13.01 -34.79
CA ALA A 12 -10.93 11.57 -34.96
C ALA A 12 -11.01 10.82 -33.63
N PHE A 13 -10.33 11.30 -32.58
CA PHE A 13 -10.33 10.66 -31.26
C PHE A 13 -11.67 10.84 -30.54
N ASN A 14 -12.31 12.01 -30.66
CA ASN A 14 -13.65 12.24 -30.09
C ASN A 14 -14.74 11.31 -30.66
N ARG A 15 -14.54 10.77 -31.86
CA ARG A 15 -15.48 9.84 -32.52
C ARG A 15 -15.07 8.38 -32.36
N ILE A 16 -14.35 8.04 -31.29
CA ILE A 16 -13.88 6.67 -31.06
C ILE A 16 -15.04 5.69 -30.90
N ASP A 17 -16.16 6.13 -30.29
CA ASP A 17 -17.34 5.30 -30.10
C ASP A 17 -18.11 5.08 -31.41
N GLU A 18 -18.09 6.06 -32.32
CA GLU A 18 -18.74 5.98 -33.64
C GLU A 18 -17.91 5.20 -34.66
N ASN A 19 -16.58 5.42 -34.68
CA ASN A 19 -15.67 4.82 -35.66
C ASN A 19 -14.30 4.50 -35.04
N PRO A 20 -14.20 3.44 -34.22
CA PRO A 20 -12.97 3.10 -33.52
C PRO A 20 -11.83 2.73 -34.48
N SER A 21 -12.17 2.16 -35.64
CA SER A 21 -11.21 1.80 -36.69
C SER A 21 -10.42 3.01 -37.20
N ASN A 22 -11.06 4.17 -37.33
CA ASN A 22 -10.41 5.39 -37.78
C ASN A 22 -9.45 5.94 -36.72
N SER A 23 -9.89 6.05 -35.47
CA SER A 23 -9.07 6.52 -34.35
C SER A 23 -7.86 5.62 -34.12
N MET A 24 -8.04 4.28 -34.21
CA MET A 24 -6.95 3.31 -34.14
C MET A 24 -5.97 3.46 -35.31
N ARG A 25 -6.44 3.74 -36.53
CA ARG A 25 -5.56 3.99 -37.68
C ARG A 25 -4.68 5.21 -37.44
N PHE A 26 -5.24 6.31 -36.92
CA PHE A 26 -4.48 7.52 -36.61
C PHE A 26 -3.44 7.29 -35.51
N ILE A 27 -3.79 6.58 -34.43
CA ILE A 27 -2.81 6.21 -33.40
C ILE A 27 -1.67 5.36 -33.99
N ARG A 28 -1.96 4.37 -34.84
CA ARG A 28 -0.91 3.56 -35.48
C ARG A 28 -0.02 4.38 -36.42
N LEU A 29 -0.59 5.37 -37.12
CA LEU A 29 0.18 6.28 -37.96
C LEU A 29 1.11 7.16 -37.12
N LEU A 30 0.61 7.73 -36.01
CA LEU A 30 1.43 8.50 -35.06
C LEU A 30 2.50 7.64 -34.37
N GLN A 31 2.20 6.38 -34.08
CA GLN A 31 3.20 5.49 -33.52
C GLN A 31 4.42 5.31 -34.43
N LYS A 32 4.19 5.26 -35.74
CA LYS A 32 5.22 5.14 -36.79
C LYS A 32 5.83 6.48 -37.23
N SER A 33 5.27 7.61 -36.76
CA SER A 33 5.75 8.93 -37.12
C SER A 33 7.05 9.28 -36.37
N THR A 34 7.71 10.34 -36.81
CA THR A 34 8.92 10.84 -36.16
C THR A 34 8.60 11.43 -34.78
N LEU A 35 9.62 11.50 -33.92
CA LEU A 35 9.48 12.08 -32.59
C LEU A 35 9.06 13.56 -32.63
N ARG A 36 9.55 14.31 -33.63
CA ARG A 36 9.15 15.71 -33.86
C ARG A 36 7.65 15.83 -34.13
N GLU A 37 7.10 14.97 -34.98
CA GLU A 37 5.66 14.92 -35.26
C GLU A 37 4.85 14.52 -34.01
N GLN A 38 5.39 13.60 -33.19
CA GLN A 38 4.74 13.20 -31.93
C GLN A 38 4.72 14.34 -30.91
N VAL A 39 5.79 15.13 -30.80
CA VAL A 39 5.86 16.31 -29.93
C VAL A 39 4.84 17.36 -30.39
N GLN A 40 4.72 17.60 -31.70
CA GLN A 40 3.70 18.51 -32.25
C GLN A 40 2.26 18.03 -32.01
N ALA A 41 2.07 16.72 -31.83
CA ALA A 41 0.78 16.10 -31.55
C ALA A 41 0.54 15.82 -30.06
N MET A 42 1.38 16.35 -29.15
CA MET A 42 1.33 16.06 -27.70
C MET A 42 -0.08 16.26 -27.12
N ASP A 43 -0.74 17.37 -27.42
CA ASP A 43 -2.10 17.66 -26.94
C ASP A 43 -3.11 16.60 -27.38
N ALA A 44 -2.99 16.09 -28.61
CA ALA A 44 -3.85 15.03 -29.11
C ALA A 44 -3.57 13.68 -28.41
N ILE A 45 -2.33 13.41 -28.02
CA ILE A 45 -1.97 12.20 -27.25
C ILE A 45 -2.53 12.28 -25.83
N ILE A 46 -2.40 13.42 -25.18
CA ILE A 46 -2.98 13.64 -23.85
C ILE A 46 -4.50 13.50 -23.89
N HIS A 47 -5.14 14.10 -24.90
CA HIS A 47 -6.58 13.95 -25.13
C HIS A 47 -6.98 12.49 -25.37
N ALA A 48 -6.19 11.73 -26.13
CA ALA A 48 -6.40 10.29 -26.31
C ALA A 48 -6.29 9.52 -24.98
N MET A 49 -5.40 9.93 -24.07
CA MET A 49 -5.29 9.33 -22.73
C MET A 49 -6.49 9.65 -21.85
N VAL A 50 -7.07 10.86 -21.95
CA VAL A 50 -8.34 11.19 -21.25
C VAL A 50 -9.48 10.31 -21.75
N ILE A 51 -9.61 10.14 -23.07
CA ILE A 51 -10.60 9.22 -23.66
C ILE A 51 -10.37 7.78 -23.16
N ALA A 52 -9.11 7.36 -23.07
CA ALA A 52 -8.73 6.04 -22.59
C ALA A 52 -9.01 5.78 -21.10
N LEU A 53 -9.41 6.79 -20.31
CA LEU A 53 -9.95 6.58 -18.96
C LEU A 53 -11.30 5.85 -18.99
N ASN A 54 -12.05 5.97 -20.09
CA ASN A 54 -13.31 5.25 -20.26
C ASN A 54 -13.04 3.74 -20.48
N PRO A 55 -13.62 2.84 -19.66
CA PRO A 55 -13.43 1.39 -19.82
C PRO A 55 -13.92 0.83 -21.17
N CYS A 56 -14.82 1.53 -21.87
CA CYS A 56 -15.28 1.14 -23.20
C CYS A 56 -14.23 1.39 -24.30
N THR A 57 -13.16 2.15 -24.01
CA THR A 57 -12.16 2.50 -25.00
C THR A 57 -11.37 1.27 -25.47
N PRO A 58 -11.19 1.07 -26.80
CA PRO A 58 -10.42 -0.05 -27.32
C PRO A 58 -9.00 -0.11 -26.74
N VAL A 59 -8.62 -1.26 -26.16
CA VAL A 59 -7.31 -1.50 -25.53
C VAL A 59 -6.13 -1.17 -26.46
N ALA A 60 -6.25 -1.48 -27.76
CA ALA A 60 -5.20 -1.16 -28.75
C ALA A 60 -5.00 0.35 -28.95
N PHE A 61 -6.05 1.16 -28.80
CA PHE A 61 -5.98 2.61 -28.86
C PHE A 61 -5.26 3.16 -27.61
N ALA A 62 -5.69 2.73 -26.41
CA ALA A 62 -5.10 3.13 -25.15
C ALA A 62 -3.60 2.76 -25.06
N ASN A 63 -3.25 1.52 -25.38
CA ASN A 63 -1.85 1.07 -25.45
C ASN A 63 -1.04 1.88 -26.46
N GLY A 64 -1.67 2.29 -27.56
CA GLY A 64 -1.00 3.08 -28.57
C GLY A 64 -0.68 4.51 -28.11
N ALA A 65 -1.61 5.15 -27.39
CA ALA A 65 -1.38 6.43 -26.74
C ALA A 65 -0.27 6.33 -25.68
N VAL A 66 -0.31 5.32 -24.80
CA VAL A 66 0.72 5.07 -23.78
C VAL A 66 2.11 4.86 -24.39
N ALA A 67 2.22 4.12 -25.49
CA ALA A 67 3.50 3.92 -26.16
C ALA A 67 4.09 5.20 -26.77
N ILE A 68 3.25 6.14 -27.21
CA ILE A 68 3.71 7.47 -27.65
C ILE A 68 4.09 8.31 -26.43
N TRP A 69 3.25 8.34 -25.40
CA TRP A 69 3.51 9.08 -24.16
C TRP A 69 4.86 8.71 -23.54
N LYS A 70 5.17 7.41 -23.40
CA LYS A 70 6.47 6.92 -22.87
C LYS A 70 7.67 7.37 -23.70
N ARG A 71 7.50 7.61 -25.00
CA ARG A 71 8.57 8.16 -25.85
C ARG A 71 8.71 9.66 -25.68
N LEU A 72 7.60 10.39 -25.57
CA LEU A 72 7.59 11.82 -25.31
C LEU A 72 8.19 12.18 -23.95
N GLU A 73 8.00 11.32 -22.95
CA GLU A 73 8.55 11.49 -21.61
C GLU A 73 10.09 11.62 -21.64
N ASN A 74 10.77 10.93 -22.55
CA ASN A 74 12.23 11.02 -22.67
C ASN A 74 12.72 12.31 -23.35
N VAL A 75 11.82 13.14 -23.89
CA VAL A 75 12.16 14.34 -24.68
C VAL A 75 11.71 15.60 -23.98
N VAL A 76 10.46 15.60 -23.51
CA VAL A 76 9.79 16.77 -22.92
C VAL A 76 9.08 16.37 -21.62
N PRO A 77 9.79 15.79 -20.63
CA PRO A 77 9.17 15.21 -19.43
C PRO A 77 8.35 16.22 -18.64
N ARG A 78 8.88 17.42 -18.39
CA ARG A 78 8.21 18.45 -17.58
C ARG A 78 6.86 18.86 -18.20
N SER A 79 6.88 19.33 -19.45
CA SER A 79 5.66 19.81 -20.11
C SER A 79 4.67 18.68 -20.36
N LEU A 80 5.14 17.46 -20.63
CA LEU A 80 4.28 16.29 -20.78
C LEU A 80 3.59 15.94 -19.46
N CYS A 81 4.34 15.82 -18.36
CA CYS A 81 3.78 15.52 -17.04
C CYS A 81 2.76 16.59 -16.64
N GLU A 82 3.11 17.87 -16.74
CA GLU A 82 2.23 18.98 -16.38
C GLU A 82 0.93 18.95 -17.19
N ALA A 83 1.01 18.81 -18.51
CA ALA A 83 -0.18 18.76 -19.35
C ALA A 83 -1.01 17.48 -19.15
N THR A 84 -0.37 16.35 -18.82
CA THR A 84 -1.07 15.09 -18.49
C THR A 84 -1.81 15.20 -17.15
N VAL A 85 -1.18 15.78 -16.13
CA VAL A 85 -1.82 16.00 -14.83
C VAL A 85 -2.97 16.97 -14.96
N PHE A 86 -2.79 18.08 -15.69
CA PHE A 86 -3.87 19.02 -15.98
C PHE A 86 -5.08 18.33 -16.62
N ALA A 87 -4.85 17.39 -17.54
CA ALA A 87 -5.92 16.66 -18.22
C ALA A 87 -6.60 15.57 -17.36
N TRP A 88 -5.94 15.07 -16.31
CA TRP A 88 -6.45 14.03 -15.41
C TRP A 88 -6.96 14.57 -14.08
N SER A 89 -6.72 15.84 -13.78
CA SER A 89 -7.14 16.50 -12.55
C SER A 89 -8.40 17.32 -12.78
N THR A 90 -9.25 17.41 -11.76
CA THR A 90 -10.36 18.38 -11.74
C THR A 90 -9.91 19.76 -11.29
N GLU A 91 -8.78 19.84 -10.59
CA GLU A 91 -8.15 21.08 -10.12
C GLU A 91 -7.06 21.54 -11.09
N GLU A 92 -6.90 22.86 -11.24
CA GLU A 92 -5.81 23.46 -12.03
C GLU A 92 -4.47 23.33 -11.27
N LEU A 93 -3.86 22.15 -11.37
CA LEU A 93 -2.56 21.85 -10.78
C LEU A 93 -1.45 22.23 -11.77
N ASN A 94 -0.55 23.13 -11.34
CA ASN A 94 0.62 23.53 -12.12
C ASN A 94 1.90 22.85 -11.60
N HIS A 95 2.99 22.96 -12.38
CA HIS A 95 4.27 22.37 -12.01
C HIS A 95 4.76 22.80 -10.62
N ASP A 96 4.73 24.09 -10.31
CA ASP A 96 5.31 24.62 -9.09
C ASP A 96 4.58 24.09 -7.85
N THR A 97 3.25 24.04 -7.90
CA THR A 97 2.42 23.52 -6.81
C THR A 97 2.69 22.04 -6.57
N LEU A 98 2.86 21.24 -7.63
CA LEU A 98 3.15 19.80 -7.52
C LEU A 98 4.58 19.51 -7.06
N VAL A 99 5.54 20.40 -7.34
CA VAL A 99 6.90 20.30 -6.78
C VAL A 99 6.87 20.59 -5.28
N GLU A 100 6.08 21.55 -4.82
CA GLU A 100 5.96 21.84 -3.39
C GLU A 100 5.11 20.78 -2.65
N GLN A 101 4.06 20.28 -3.29
CA GLN A 101 3.05 19.39 -2.69
C GLN A 101 2.67 18.25 -3.67
N PRO A 102 3.55 17.25 -3.85
CA PRO A 102 3.33 16.17 -4.83
C PRO A 102 2.14 15.27 -4.49
N LEU A 103 1.67 15.25 -3.23
CA LEU A 103 0.50 14.47 -2.83
C LEU A 103 -0.81 14.98 -3.46
N PHE A 104 -0.86 16.21 -3.98
CA PHE A 104 -2.02 16.69 -4.75
C PHE A 104 -2.25 15.90 -6.03
N LEU A 105 -1.24 15.17 -6.52
CA LEU A 105 -1.39 14.28 -7.67
C LEU A 105 -2.49 13.21 -7.47
N PHE A 106 -2.76 12.82 -6.21
CA PHE A 106 -3.82 11.86 -5.89
C PHE A 106 -5.24 12.43 -5.99
N ARG A 107 -5.41 13.73 -6.25
CA ARG A 107 -6.69 14.37 -6.57
C ARG A 107 -7.04 14.27 -8.06
N CYS A 108 -6.63 13.18 -8.69
CA CYS A 108 -6.91 12.88 -10.09
C CYS A 108 -8.25 12.14 -10.25
N ASP A 109 -8.68 11.96 -11.49
CA ASP A 109 -9.86 11.16 -11.85
C ASP A 109 -9.74 9.72 -11.32
N GLU A 110 -10.66 9.34 -10.42
CA GLU A 110 -10.63 8.04 -9.75
C GLU A 110 -10.69 6.84 -10.72
N ARG A 111 -11.19 7.02 -11.96
CA ARG A 111 -11.18 5.97 -13.00
C ARG A 111 -9.77 5.48 -13.30
N LEU A 112 -8.75 6.31 -13.07
CA LEU A 112 -7.35 5.95 -13.21
C LEU A 112 -6.93 4.81 -12.28
N PHE A 113 -7.53 4.73 -11.09
CA PHE A 113 -7.25 3.68 -10.09
C PHE A 113 -7.91 2.33 -10.42
N GLU A 114 -8.73 2.26 -11.45
CA GLU A 114 -9.27 1.02 -12.02
C GLU A 114 -8.70 0.74 -13.44
N ASN A 115 -7.83 1.61 -13.96
CA ASN A 115 -7.29 1.54 -15.33
C ASN A 115 -5.84 1.05 -15.35
N ASP A 116 -5.64 -0.24 -15.62
CA ASP A 116 -4.33 -0.89 -15.63
C ASP A 116 -3.40 -0.46 -16.78
N ILE A 117 -3.94 0.13 -17.84
CA ILE A 117 -3.16 0.61 -19.00
C ILE A 117 -2.51 1.96 -18.71
N LEU A 118 -3.26 2.89 -18.10
CA LEU A 118 -2.82 4.26 -17.84
C LEU A 118 -2.13 4.41 -16.48
N PHE A 119 -2.46 3.58 -15.49
CA PHE A 119 -1.89 3.65 -14.15
C PHE A 119 -0.35 3.59 -14.11
N PRO A 120 0.36 2.81 -14.96
CA PRO A 120 1.82 2.88 -15.04
C PRO A 120 2.36 4.26 -15.41
N CYS A 121 1.67 5.02 -16.27
CA CYS A 121 2.05 6.40 -16.60
C CYS A 121 1.84 7.32 -15.39
N TYR A 122 0.73 7.14 -14.65
CA TYR A 122 0.49 7.85 -13.40
C TYR A 122 1.60 7.63 -12.37
N LEU A 123 2.03 6.38 -12.15
CA LEU A 123 3.13 6.08 -11.24
C LEU A 123 4.46 6.73 -11.67
N ARG A 124 4.72 6.86 -12.97
CA ARG A 124 5.90 7.57 -13.48
C ARG A 124 5.82 9.08 -13.21
N ILE A 125 4.65 9.69 -13.39
CA ILE A 125 4.40 11.09 -13.03
C ILE A 125 4.59 11.30 -11.52
N LEU A 126 4.09 10.38 -10.69
CA LEU A 126 4.29 10.41 -9.24
C LEU A 126 5.78 10.36 -8.89
N SER A 127 6.54 9.42 -9.43
CA SER A 127 8.00 9.37 -9.23
C SER A 127 8.70 10.64 -9.69
N PHE A 128 8.27 11.22 -10.81
CA PHE A 128 8.83 12.48 -11.33
C PHE A 128 8.63 13.61 -10.32
N TYR A 129 7.41 13.82 -9.81
CA TYR A 129 7.14 14.91 -8.87
C TYR A 129 7.70 14.67 -7.48
N LEU A 130 7.74 13.42 -6.98
CA LEU A 130 8.44 13.11 -5.73
C LEU A 130 9.94 13.42 -5.84
N SER A 131 10.57 13.07 -6.97
CA SER A 131 11.98 13.37 -7.21
C SER A 131 12.21 14.89 -7.32
N ALA A 132 11.36 15.59 -8.07
CA ALA A 132 11.43 17.04 -8.24
C ALA A 132 11.25 17.78 -6.91
N SER A 133 10.28 17.36 -6.10
CA SER A 133 10.04 17.88 -4.76
C SER A 133 11.26 17.72 -3.84
N ARG A 134 11.90 16.53 -3.87
CA ARG A 134 13.13 16.26 -3.12
C ARG A 134 14.26 17.19 -3.56
N THR A 135 14.49 17.34 -4.86
CA THR A 135 15.53 18.23 -5.40
C THR A 135 15.25 19.69 -5.04
N TYR A 136 14.00 20.13 -5.14
CA TYR A 136 13.58 21.48 -4.80
C TYR A 136 13.82 21.80 -3.32
N LEU A 137 13.44 20.88 -2.42
CA LEU A 137 13.66 21.05 -0.99
C LEU A 137 15.15 21.16 -0.67
N LEU A 138 15.98 20.27 -1.23
CA LEU A 138 17.43 20.29 -1.04
C LEU A 138 18.07 21.59 -1.58
N GLN A 139 17.61 22.09 -2.73
CA GLN A 139 18.08 23.36 -3.28
C GLN A 139 17.67 24.56 -2.40
N LYS A 140 16.44 24.57 -1.87
CA LYS A 140 15.99 25.58 -0.90
C LYS A 140 16.81 25.59 0.37
N LEU A 141 17.27 24.43 0.85
CA LEU A 141 18.17 24.36 2.01
C LEU A 141 19.53 25.00 1.68
N GLN A 142 20.09 24.71 0.51
CA GLN A 142 21.38 25.25 0.08
C GLN A 142 21.41 26.77 -0.06
N ILE A 143 20.38 27.37 -0.64
CA ILE A 143 20.31 28.83 -0.83
C ILE A 143 20.26 29.56 0.54
N ASN A 144 19.68 28.92 1.56
CA ASN A 144 19.51 29.50 2.90
C ASN A 144 20.72 29.26 3.84
N GLN A 145 21.89 28.86 3.31
CA GLN A 145 23.11 28.51 4.05
C GLN A 145 23.94 29.70 4.54
N ILE A 146 23.62 30.95 4.17
CA ILE A 146 24.46 32.10 4.50
C ILE A 146 24.31 32.48 5.99
N GLY A 147 25.16 31.92 6.84
CA GLY A 147 25.58 32.54 8.12
C GLY A 147 25.16 31.88 9.45
N ARG A 148 24.63 30.65 9.51
CA ARG A 148 24.24 29.99 10.78
C ARG A 148 24.36 28.44 10.75
N ASP A 149 25.48 27.91 11.23
CA ASP A 149 25.80 26.47 11.17
C ASP A 149 24.88 25.57 12.04
N ASP A 150 24.51 25.98 13.26
CA ASP A 150 23.63 25.15 14.12
C ASP A 150 22.20 25.02 13.57
N GLN A 151 21.65 26.09 12.96
CA GLN A 151 20.33 26.06 12.33
C GLN A 151 20.30 25.22 11.05
N HIS A 152 21.47 24.92 10.49
CA HIS A 152 21.58 24.13 9.27
C HIS A 152 21.29 22.65 9.53
N VAL A 153 21.90 22.09 10.58
CA VAL A 153 21.70 20.68 10.96
C VAL A 153 20.22 20.41 11.28
N GLU A 154 19.59 21.28 12.08
CA GLU A 154 18.15 21.17 12.39
C GLU A 154 17.29 21.23 11.12
N ARG A 155 17.59 22.13 10.18
CA ARG A 155 16.83 22.24 8.91
C ARG A 155 17.01 21.02 8.02
N GLU A 156 18.19 20.44 7.97
CA GLU A 156 18.41 19.19 7.23
C GLU A 156 17.64 18.02 7.84
N GLU A 157 17.63 17.91 9.17
CA GLU A 157 16.86 16.89 9.88
C GLU A 157 15.36 17.04 9.65
N LEU A 158 14.85 18.28 9.71
CA LEU A 158 13.47 18.59 9.38
C LEU A 158 13.13 18.25 7.93
N ALA A 159 14.03 18.54 6.99
CA ALA A 159 13.83 18.21 5.58
C ALA A 159 13.81 16.70 5.33
N ARG A 160 14.73 15.95 5.93
CA ARG A 160 14.72 14.47 5.87
C ARG A 160 13.43 13.90 6.45
N SER A 161 12.99 14.45 7.59
CA SER A 161 11.74 14.03 8.24
C SER A 161 10.50 14.33 7.37
N LEU A 162 10.47 15.50 6.72
CA LEU A 162 9.40 15.89 5.81
C LEU A 162 9.34 14.95 4.59
N ILE A 163 10.49 14.65 3.99
CA ILE A 163 10.59 13.71 2.88
C ILE A 163 10.11 12.32 3.31
N GLY A 164 10.56 11.82 4.46
CA GLY A 164 10.12 10.53 5.00
C GLY A 164 8.61 10.49 5.28
N ALA A 165 8.03 11.58 5.80
CA ALA A 165 6.59 11.70 6.01
C ALA A 165 5.82 11.69 4.68
N GLN A 166 6.33 12.38 3.65
CA GLN A 166 5.74 12.39 2.31
C GLN A 166 5.79 11.01 1.66
N ASP A 167 6.96 10.35 1.67
CA ASP A 167 7.13 9.02 1.09
C ASP A 167 6.26 7.99 1.83
N SER A 168 6.11 8.14 3.15
CA SER A 168 5.18 7.30 3.94
C SER A 168 3.72 7.54 3.56
N ALA A 169 3.32 8.80 3.37
CA ALA A 169 1.97 9.13 2.93
C ALA A 169 1.66 8.55 1.53
N VAL A 170 2.63 8.55 0.61
CA VAL A 170 2.49 7.89 -0.69
C VAL A 170 2.21 6.41 -0.51
N VAL A 171 2.99 5.70 0.32
CA VAL A 171 2.77 4.28 0.58
C VAL A 171 1.39 4.02 1.18
N GLN A 172 0.95 4.86 2.13
CA GLN A 172 -0.38 4.75 2.73
C GLN A 172 -1.49 4.91 1.68
N ILE A 173 -1.42 5.95 0.84
CA ILE A 173 -2.43 6.20 -0.21
C ILE A 173 -2.44 5.07 -1.24
N LEU A 174 -1.28 4.53 -1.63
CA LEU A 174 -1.20 3.39 -2.55
C LEU A 174 -1.83 2.12 -1.94
N LEU A 175 -1.63 1.87 -0.65
CA LEU A 175 -2.31 0.77 0.07
C LEU A 175 -3.82 1.02 0.18
N GLU A 176 -4.25 2.25 0.41
CA GLU A 176 -5.67 2.63 0.42
C GLU A 176 -6.33 2.42 -0.94
N ILE A 177 -5.63 2.73 -2.04
CA ILE A 177 -6.07 2.41 -3.41
C ILE A 177 -6.30 0.90 -3.54
N CYS A 178 -5.38 0.06 -3.05
CA CYS A 178 -5.56 -1.39 -3.04
C CYS A 178 -6.77 -1.85 -2.19
N GLY A 179 -7.11 -1.10 -1.15
CA GLY A 179 -8.25 -1.39 -0.27
C GLY A 179 -9.60 -0.89 -0.78
N ARG A 180 -9.61 0.10 -1.66
CA ARG A 180 -10.83 0.78 -2.16
C ARG A 180 -11.26 0.30 -3.53
N PHE A 181 -10.30 0.08 -4.43
CA PHE A 181 -10.53 -0.30 -5.83
C PHE A 181 -10.36 -1.81 -6.03
N LYS A 182 -10.91 -2.36 -7.11
CA LYS A 182 -10.99 -3.81 -7.33
C LYS A 182 -9.99 -4.34 -8.35
N ASN A 183 -9.37 -3.48 -9.16
CA ASN A 183 -8.43 -3.91 -10.18
C ASN A 183 -7.14 -4.49 -9.58
N ILE A 184 -7.01 -5.82 -9.66
CA ILE A 184 -5.87 -6.59 -9.16
C ILE A 184 -4.56 -6.22 -9.85
N VAL A 185 -4.60 -5.82 -11.12
CA VAL A 185 -3.39 -5.39 -11.86
C VAL A 185 -2.91 -4.05 -11.31
N VAL A 186 -3.82 -3.12 -11.00
CA VAL A 186 -3.47 -1.86 -10.33
C VAL A 186 -2.90 -2.14 -8.94
N HIS A 187 -3.47 -3.09 -8.18
CA HIS A 187 -2.91 -3.48 -6.87
C HIS A 187 -1.46 -3.96 -6.98
N ARG A 188 -1.17 -4.82 -7.96
CA ARG A 188 0.19 -5.30 -8.23
C ARG A 188 1.14 -4.17 -8.61
N LEU A 189 0.68 -3.20 -9.40
CA LEU A 189 1.46 -2.03 -9.76
C LEU A 189 1.76 -1.14 -8.53
N CYS A 190 0.77 -0.92 -7.66
CA CYS A 190 0.96 -0.24 -6.37
C CYS A 190 2.01 -0.97 -5.51
N CYS A 191 1.84 -2.28 -5.32
CA CYS A 191 2.77 -3.09 -4.51
C CYS A 191 4.18 -3.13 -5.10
N ALA A 192 4.32 -3.23 -6.42
CA ALA A 192 5.62 -3.14 -7.10
C ALA A 192 6.26 -1.77 -6.89
N HIS A 193 5.49 -0.68 -6.90
CA HIS A 193 5.99 0.65 -6.61
C HIS A 193 6.45 0.80 -5.16
N ILE A 194 5.62 0.37 -4.20
CA ILE A 194 5.98 0.35 -2.77
C ILE A 194 7.23 -0.48 -2.53
N HIS A 195 7.36 -1.63 -3.20
CA HIS A 195 8.55 -2.47 -3.16
C HIS A 195 9.81 -1.69 -3.57
N GLN A 196 9.77 -0.95 -4.68
CA GLN A 196 10.89 -0.11 -5.11
C GLN A 196 11.19 1.01 -4.09
N MET A 197 10.17 1.62 -3.49
CA MET A 197 10.36 2.62 -2.43
C MET A 197 11.06 2.03 -1.21
N PHE A 198 10.68 0.83 -0.77
CA PHE A 198 11.33 0.14 0.34
C PHE A 198 12.77 -0.31 0.02
N ILE A 199 13.06 -0.65 -1.24
CA ILE A 199 14.45 -0.91 -1.67
C ILE A 199 15.28 0.37 -1.61
N ALA A 200 14.72 1.49 -2.08
CA ALA A 200 15.42 2.76 -2.12
C ALA A 200 15.66 3.33 -0.72
N ASP A 201 14.71 3.15 0.20
CA ASP A 201 14.83 3.54 1.61
C ASP A 201 14.23 2.47 2.53
N PRO A 202 15.05 1.58 3.12
CA PRO A 202 14.58 0.58 4.07
C PRO A 202 13.92 1.16 5.33
N VAL A 203 14.31 2.38 5.75
CA VAL A 203 13.75 3.04 6.95
C VAL A 203 12.29 3.41 6.71
N LEU A 204 11.92 3.72 5.47
CA LEU A 204 10.54 3.96 5.08
C LEU A 204 9.62 2.77 5.42
N SER A 205 10.09 1.53 5.17
CA SER A 205 9.34 0.33 5.53
C SER A 205 9.04 0.30 7.02
N LYS A 206 10.05 0.58 7.86
CA LYS A 206 9.86 0.67 9.31
C LYS A 206 8.86 1.77 9.67
N LEU A 207 9.00 2.97 9.12
CA LEU A 207 8.09 4.09 9.38
C LEU A 207 6.63 3.75 9.05
N VAL A 208 6.37 3.20 7.87
CA VAL A 208 5.01 2.81 7.41
C VAL A 208 4.39 1.79 8.36
N HIS A 209 5.14 0.79 8.79
CA HIS A 209 4.62 -0.26 9.69
C HIS A 209 4.44 0.24 11.14
N PHE A 210 5.27 1.19 11.59
CA PHE A 210 5.04 1.89 12.86
C PHE A 210 3.81 2.80 12.81
N GLN A 211 3.51 3.42 11.67
CA GLN A 211 2.25 4.15 11.45
C GLN A 211 1.06 3.18 11.37
N GLY A 212 1.27 2.00 10.77
CA GLY A 212 0.24 0.98 10.58
C GLY A 212 -0.74 1.35 9.46
N TYR A 213 -1.53 0.36 9.06
CA TYR A 213 -2.59 0.47 8.05
C TYR A 213 -3.66 -0.59 8.34
N PRO A 214 -4.85 -0.55 7.70
CA PRO A 214 -5.93 -1.50 8.00
C PRO A 214 -5.48 -2.97 7.94
N LEU A 215 -5.79 -3.76 8.97
CA LEU A 215 -5.33 -5.16 9.13
C LEU A 215 -5.65 -6.04 7.91
N ARG A 216 -6.76 -5.77 7.22
CA ARG A 216 -7.17 -6.48 6.00
C ARG A 216 -6.20 -6.35 4.83
N LEU A 217 -5.33 -5.32 4.84
CA LEU A 217 -4.34 -5.07 3.79
C LEU A 217 -3.01 -5.76 4.07
N ILE A 218 -2.76 -6.24 5.30
CA ILE A 218 -1.51 -6.93 5.67
C ILE A 218 -1.27 -8.16 4.79
N PRO A 219 -2.24 -9.07 4.55
CA PRO A 219 -2.02 -10.23 3.68
C PRO A 219 -1.64 -9.83 2.25
N LEU A 220 -2.28 -8.78 1.71
CA LEU A 220 -1.97 -8.27 0.37
C LEU A 220 -0.55 -7.68 0.33
N ALA A 221 -0.21 -6.82 1.28
CA ALA A 221 1.12 -6.22 1.37
C ALA A 221 2.22 -7.28 1.48
N VAL A 222 2.07 -8.24 2.41
CA VAL A 222 3.07 -9.30 2.64
C VAL A 222 3.27 -10.20 1.41
N ARG A 223 2.20 -10.52 0.68
CA ARG A 223 2.26 -11.43 -0.49
C ARG A 223 2.74 -10.74 -1.75
N GLU A 224 2.32 -9.51 -1.99
CA GLU A 224 2.58 -8.80 -3.25
C GLU A 224 3.80 -7.87 -3.20
N ILE A 225 4.35 -7.56 -2.01
CA ILE A 225 5.56 -6.73 -1.84
C ILE A 225 6.74 -7.65 -1.42
N PRO A 226 7.66 -8.00 -2.34
CA PRO A 226 8.73 -8.98 -2.06
C PRO A 226 9.71 -8.57 -0.95
N SER A 227 9.89 -7.26 -0.72
CA SER A 227 10.80 -6.73 0.32
C SER A 227 10.22 -6.81 1.73
N MET A 228 9.02 -7.38 1.92
CA MET A 228 8.37 -7.44 3.24
C MET A 228 9.10 -8.29 4.28
N HIS A 229 9.98 -9.21 3.87
CA HIS A 229 10.82 -9.99 4.79
C HIS A 229 11.67 -9.13 5.74
N ILE A 230 12.04 -7.90 5.32
CA ILE A 230 12.77 -6.94 6.17
C ILE A 230 12.01 -6.58 7.45
N CYS A 231 10.67 -6.70 7.45
CA CYS A 231 9.86 -6.42 8.63
C CYS A 231 10.19 -7.35 9.80
N LEU A 232 10.74 -8.55 9.54
CA LEU A 232 11.21 -9.45 10.59
C LEU A 232 12.32 -8.83 11.42
N GLU A 233 13.07 -7.85 10.92
CA GLU A 233 14.13 -7.19 11.68
C GLU A 233 13.57 -6.32 12.80
N PHE A 234 12.47 -5.60 12.58
CA PHE A 234 11.96 -4.58 13.51
C PHE A 234 10.56 -4.83 14.07
N VAL A 235 9.81 -5.85 13.61
CA VAL A 235 8.41 -6.06 14.04
C VAL A 235 8.25 -6.26 15.55
N HIS A 236 9.28 -6.79 16.21
CA HIS A 236 9.32 -6.93 17.66
C HIS A 236 9.30 -5.58 18.40
N GLU A 237 9.85 -4.52 17.80
CA GLU A 237 9.80 -3.17 18.36
C GLU A 237 8.36 -2.62 18.34
N ILE A 238 7.59 -2.91 17.30
CA ILE A 238 6.16 -2.54 17.22
C ILE A 238 5.37 -3.27 18.30
N LEU A 239 5.68 -4.56 18.52
CA LEU A 239 5.06 -5.37 19.57
C LEU A 239 5.36 -4.83 20.98
N ALA A 240 6.54 -4.23 21.18
CA ALA A 240 6.93 -3.64 22.46
C ALA A 240 6.18 -2.33 22.80
N LEU A 241 5.53 -1.67 21.81
CA LEU A 241 4.75 -0.45 22.05
C LEU A 241 3.61 -0.70 23.05
N ALA A 242 3.26 0.30 23.84
CA ALA A 242 2.17 0.21 24.82
C ALA A 242 0.77 0.14 24.17
N ASP A 243 0.64 0.62 22.92
CA ASP A 243 -0.63 0.70 22.20
C ASP A 243 -1.15 -0.69 21.77
N ILE A 244 -2.35 -1.04 22.22
CA ILE A 244 -2.99 -2.34 21.91
C ILE A 244 -3.23 -2.51 20.41
N SER A 245 -3.60 -1.45 19.69
CA SER A 245 -3.85 -1.53 18.25
C SER A 245 -2.57 -1.82 17.48
N LYS A 246 -1.44 -1.21 17.89
CA LYS A 246 -0.11 -1.50 17.32
C LYS A 246 0.36 -2.91 17.64
N ARG A 247 0.12 -3.40 18.85
CA ARG A 247 0.39 -4.81 19.20
C ARG A 247 -0.41 -5.78 18.36
N VAL A 248 -1.72 -5.53 18.18
CA VAL A 248 -2.55 -6.34 17.29
C VAL A 248 -2.01 -6.29 15.85
N PHE A 249 -1.65 -5.12 15.35
CA PHE A 249 -1.02 -4.98 14.03
C PHE A 249 0.25 -5.82 13.91
N ALA A 250 1.16 -5.76 14.89
CA ALA A 250 2.37 -6.57 14.91
C ALA A 250 2.08 -8.07 14.94
N ILE A 251 1.09 -8.51 15.74
CA ILE A 251 0.68 -9.92 15.80
C ILE A 251 0.18 -10.43 14.45
N VAL A 252 -0.70 -9.66 13.78
CA VAL A 252 -1.20 -10.02 12.44
C VAL A 252 -0.06 -10.02 11.43
N LEU A 253 0.84 -9.03 11.48
CA LEU A 253 1.99 -8.95 10.60
C LEU A 253 2.94 -10.13 10.78
N ILE A 254 3.28 -10.52 12.01
CA ILE A 254 4.12 -11.69 12.29
C ILE A 254 3.47 -12.96 11.73
N ALA A 255 2.15 -13.14 11.90
CA ALA A 255 1.43 -14.29 11.37
C ALA A 255 1.52 -14.38 9.85
N GLU A 256 1.27 -13.28 9.15
CA GLU A 256 1.33 -13.25 7.68
C GLU A 256 2.77 -13.42 7.17
N LEU A 257 3.76 -12.79 7.83
CA LEU A 257 5.17 -12.96 7.49
C LEU A 257 5.63 -14.40 7.68
N ALA A 258 5.25 -15.05 8.77
CA ALA A 258 5.64 -16.44 9.02
C ALA A 258 4.94 -17.43 8.09
N GLN A 259 3.71 -17.11 7.64
CA GLN A 259 3.03 -17.87 6.60
C GLN A 259 3.74 -17.75 5.24
N GLN A 260 4.17 -16.54 4.88
CA GLN A 260 4.80 -16.26 3.59
C GLN A 260 6.27 -16.71 3.54
N TYR A 261 7.03 -16.44 4.60
CA TYR A 261 8.47 -16.68 4.69
C TYR A 261 8.73 -17.80 5.69
N LYS A 262 8.73 -19.05 5.23
CA LYS A 262 8.99 -20.24 6.06
C LYS A 262 10.48 -20.42 6.36
N ILE A 263 11.04 -19.48 7.11
CA ILE A 263 12.47 -19.42 7.46
C ILE A 263 12.66 -19.33 8.98
N GLU A 264 13.85 -19.71 9.47
CA GLU A 264 14.20 -19.71 10.90
C GLU A 264 13.93 -18.34 11.58
N SER A 265 14.33 -17.24 10.93
CA SER A 265 14.08 -15.88 11.44
C SER A 265 12.60 -15.61 11.71
N SER A 266 11.69 -16.11 10.86
CA SER A 266 10.24 -15.97 11.08
C SER A 266 9.77 -16.76 12.30
N PHE A 267 10.31 -17.96 12.50
CA PHE A 267 9.96 -18.82 13.63
C PHE A 267 10.43 -18.19 14.95
N ILE A 268 11.66 -17.67 14.99
CA ILE A 268 12.19 -16.94 16.16
C ILE A 268 11.27 -15.76 16.53
N ARG A 269 10.67 -15.06 15.55
CA ARG A 269 9.71 -13.98 15.83
C ARG A 269 8.38 -14.49 16.39
N VAL A 270 7.94 -15.67 16.00
CA VAL A 270 6.74 -16.30 16.55
C VAL A 270 6.99 -16.75 18.00
N GLU A 271 8.15 -17.34 18.31
CA GLU A 271 8.51 -17.70 19.69
C GLU A 271 8.56 -16.46 20.60
N LEU A 272 9.27 -15.41 20.17
CA LEU A 272 9.31 -14.14 20.90
C LEU A 272 7.92 -13.56 21.12
N LEU A 273 7.03 -13.67 20.13
CA LEU A 273 5.65 -13.21 20.26
C LEU A 273 4.92 -13.98 21.39
N LEU A 274 5.09 -15.30 21.49
CA LEU A 274 4.47 -16.09 22.54
C LEU A 274 4.98 -15.72 23.93
N ASP A 275 6.28 -15.49 24.08
CA ASP A 275 6.88 -15.02 25.34
C ASP A 275 6.32 -13.66 25.76
N VAL A 276 6.23 -12.73 24.80
CA VAL A 276 5.66 -11.40 25.04
C VAL A 276 4.19 -11.50 25.41
N LEU A 277 3.38 -12.28 24.69
CA LEU A 277 1.95 -12.46 25.02
C LEU A 277 1.76 -13.13 26.38
N THR A 278 2.61 -14.10 26.72
CA THR A 278 2.58 -14.76 28.02
C THR A 278 2.93 -13.78 29.14
N THR A 279 3.88 -12.88 28.92
CA THR A 279 4.22 -11.82 29.87
C THR A 279 3.11 -10.78 29.99
N LEU A 280 2.60 -10.28 28.87
CA LEU A 280 1.53 -9.28 28.81
C LEU A 280 0.24 -9.77 29.47
N SER A 281 -0.10 -11.06 29.32
CA SER A 281 -1.27 -11.66 29.97
C SER A 281 -1.24 -11.55 31.51
N ARG A 282 -0.05 -11.41 32.11
CA ARG A 282 0.15 -11.25 33.55
C ARG A 282 0.27 -9.78 33.96
N ALA A 283 0.79 -8.94 33.07
CA ALA A 283 1.08 -7.54 33.35
C ALA A 283 -0.08 -6.59 33.04
N LEU A 284 -0.89 -6.89 32.01
CA LEU A 284 -2.02 -6.05 31.60
C LEU A 284 -3.25 -6.29 32.47
N THR A 285 -4.14 -5.29 32.49
CA THR A 285 -5.45 -5.45 33.13
C THR A 285 -6.29 -6.49 32.37
N THR A 286 -7.26 -7.10 33.07
CA THR A 286 -8.17 -8.10 32.47
C THR A 286 -8.86 -7.57 31.21
N ASP A 287 -9.23 -6.29 31.19
CA ASP A 287 -9.94 -5.70 30.05
C ASP A 287 -9.03 -5.51 28.83
N GLU A 288 -7.81 -5.00 29.03
CA GLU A 288 -6.81 -4.85 27.97
C GLU A 288 -6.39 -6.19 27.39
N ASN A 289 -6.20 -7.20 28.24
CA ASN A 289 -5.92 -8.57 27.81
C ASN A 289 -7.01 -9.13 26.90
N LEU A 290 -8.28 -8.99 27.29
CA LEU A 290 -9.40 -9.49 26.48
C LEU A 290 -9.51 -8.74 25.15
N ARG A 291 -9.24 -7.42 25.12
CA ARG A 291 -9.21 -6.63 23.87
C ARG A 291 -8.08 -7.05 22.93
N LEU A 292 -6.87 -7.22 23.45
CA LEU A 292 -5.71 -7.65 22.68
C LEU A 292 -5.95 -9.05 22.08
N LEU A 293 -6.32 -9.98 22.95
CA LEU A 293 -6.38 -11.40 22.59
C LEU A 293 -7.56 -11.72 21.71
N SER A 294 -8.72 -11.07 21.89
CA SER A 294 -9.87 -11.23 20.96
C SER A 294 -9.54 -10.91 19.50
N ARG A 295 -8.53 -10.06 19.25
CA ARG A 295 -8.05 -9.78 17.89
C ARG A 295 -6.84 -10.62 17.49
N ALA A 296 -6.07 -11.12 18.45
CA ALA A 296 -4.88 -11.94 18.22
C ALA A 296 -5.22 -13.42 17.95
N VAL A 297 -6.30 -13.95 18.54
CA VAL A 297 -6.60 -15.39 18.52
C VAL A 297 -6.67 -15.98 17.09
N PRO A 298 -7.27 -15.33 16.07
CA PRO A 298 -7.22 -15.86 14.70
C PRO A 298 -5.81 -16.02 14.14
N SER A 299 -4.90 -15.10 14.48
CA SER A 299 -3.49 -15.17 14.08
C SER A 299 -2.74 -16.28 14.82
N LEU A 300 -3.02 -16.45 16.11
CA LEU A 300 -2.47 -17.54 16.92
C LEU A 300 -2.90 -18.91 16.41
N GLY A 301 -4.17 -19.06 16.03
CA GLY A 301 -4.66 -20.30 15.40
C GLY A 301 -3.92 -20.64 14.10
N ARG A 302 -3.70 -19.64 13.23
CA ARG A 302 -2.86 -19.84 12.03
C ARG A 302 -1.44 -20.29 12.39
N MET A 303 -0.83 -19.69 13.41
CA MET A 303 0.51 -20.08 13.86
C MET A 303 0.58 -21.52 14.36
N MET A 304 -0.47 -22.03 15.03
CA MET A 304 -0.54 -23.44 15.46
C MET A 304 -0.46 -24.40 14.27
N SER A 305 -1.16 -24.08 13.17
CA SER A 305 -1.12 -24.87 11.94
C SER A 305 0.22 -24.76 11.19
N LEU A 306 0.89 -23.61 11.28
CA LEU A 306 2.15 -23.35 10.60
C LEU A 306 3.35 -23.97 11.32
N PHE A 307 3.34 -23.97 12.65
CA PHE A 307 4.43 -24.46 13.49
C PHE A 307 3.89 -25.41 14.57
N PRO A 308 3.76 -26.71 14.26
CA PRO A 308 3.21 -27.68 15.21
C PRO A 308 3.96 -27.73 16.56
N GLN A 309 5.26 -27.42 16.56
CA GLN A 309 6.11 -27.41 17.75
C GLN A 309 5.68 -26.42 18.84
N ILE A 310 5.00 -25.32 18.50
CA ILE A 310 4.50 -24.32 19.47
C ILE A 310 3.00 -24.47 19.76
N SER A 311 2.34 -25.45 19.14
CA SER A 311 0.89 -25.61 19.21
C SER A 311 0.41 -25.81 20.65
N ALA A 312 1.15 -26.58 21.45
CA ALA A 312 0.85 -26.79 22.86
C ALA A 312 0.90 -25.48 23.67
N ASP A 313 1.93 -24.66 23.47
CA ASP A 313 2.09 -23.39 24.19
C ASP A 313 1.01 -22.39 23.82
N VAL A 314 0.67 -22.31 22.53
CA VAL A 314 -0.44 -21.46 22.06
C VAL A 314 -1.76 -21.96 22.65
N ALA A 315 -2.02 -23.27 22.65
CA ALA A 315 -3.23 -23.83 23.23
C ALA A 315 -3.35 -23.52 24.73
N HIS A 316 -2.26 -23.67 25.49
CA HIS A 316 -2.21 -23.30 26.90
C HIS A 316 -2.53 -21.82 27.13
N LEU A 317 -1.96 -20.92 26.32
CA LEU A 317 -2.25 -19.50 26.37
C LEU A 317 -3.74 -19.23 26.12
N LEU A 318 -4.32 -19.81 25.05
CA LEU A 318 -5.72 -19.63 24.67
C LEU A 318 -6.69 -20.16 25.73
N ILE A 319 -6.44 -21.36 26.28
CA ILE A 319 -7.26 -21.95 27.35
C ILE A 319 -7.25 -21.06 28.60
N ARG A 320 -6.08 -20.54 28.98
CA ARG A 320 -5.96 -19.64 30.14
C ARG A 320 -6.79 -18.36 29.94
N ILE A 321 -6.75 -17.78 28.74
CA ILE A 321 -7.51 -16.57 28.42
C ILE A 321 -9.01 -16.85 28.41
N SER A 322 -9.42 -17.99 27.86
CA SER A 322 -10.81 -18.45 27.89
C SER A 322 -11.34 -18.60 29.32
N SER A 323 -10.54 -19.17 30.22
CA SER A 323 -10.86 -19.29 31.66
C SER A 323 -11.01 -17.92 32.34
N ILE A 324 -10.12 -16.96 32.03
CA ILE A 324 -10.21 -15.58 32.54
C ILE A 324 -11.50 -14.91 32.05
N ALA A 325 -11.83 -15.07 30.76
CA ALA A 325 -13.06 -14.53 30.18
C ALA A 325 -14.31 -15.13 30.84
N ALA A 326 -14.32 -16.46 31.06
CA ALA A 326 -15.42 -17.15 31.73
C ALA A 326 -15.59 -16.68 33.18
N SER A 327 -14.48 -16.51 33.92
CA SER A 327 -14.50 -16.00 35.29
C SER A 327 -15.06 -14.58 35.36
N ARG A 328 -14.65 -13.69 34.43
CA ARG A 328 -15.19 -12.32 34.34
C ARG A 328 -16.69 -12.32 34.02
N MET A 329 -17.15 -13.22 33.15
CA MET A 329 -18.57 -13.39 32.86
C MET A 329 -19.36 -13.82 34.10
N ALA A 330 -18.86 -14.80 34.87
CA ALA A 330 -19.52 -15.27 36.08
C ALA A 330 -19.65 -14.17 37.14
N VAL A 331 -18.61 -13.35 37.34
CA VAL A 331 -18.66 -12.19 38.25
C VAL A 331 -19.61 -11.10 37.74
N SER A 332 -19.70 -10.93 36.42
CA SER A 332 -20.58 -9.93 35.78
C SER A 332 -22.04 -10.37 35.68
N ALA A 333 -22.38 -11.64 35.96
CA ALA A 333 -23.73 -12.20 35.79
C ALA A 333 -24.80 -11.55 36.70
N THR A 334 -24.39 -10.71 37.64
CA THR A 334 -25.27 -9.84 38.45
C THR A 334 -25.74 -8.58 37.70
N VAL A 335 -25.09 -8.22 36.58
CA VAL A 335 -25.44 -7.09 35.71
C VAL A 335 -25.85 -7.67 34.36
N LEU A 336 -27.11 -7.50 33.96
CA LEU A 336 -27.71 -7.97 32.70
C LEU A 336 -26.77 -7.76 31.48
N LYS A 337 -25.93 -8.75 31.15
CA LYS A 337 -25.11 -8.74 29.94
C LYS A 337 -25.85 -9.50 28.84
N THR A 338 -26.08 -8.80 27.73
CA THR A 338 -26.66 -9.29 26.49
C THR A 338 -25.96 -10.57 26.00
N GLU A 339 -26.68 -11.42 25.25
CA GLU A 339 -26.19 -12.71 24.72
C GLU A 339 -24.91 -12.63 23.85
N LEU A 340 -24.45 -11.42 23.51
CA LEU A 340 -23.37 -11.10 22.59
C LEU A 340 -22.16 -10.40 23.25
N CYS A 341 -21.90 -10.61 24.55
CA CYS A 341 -20.74 -10.00 25.21
C CYS A 341 -19.39 -10.45 24.63
N MET A 342 -18.39 -9.57 24.68
CA MET A 342 -17.05 -9.78 24.12
C MET A 342 -16.37 -11.05 24.67
N GLU A 343 -16.56 -11.32 25.96
CA GLU A 343 -16.03 -12.48 26.64
C GLU A 343 -16.58 -13.79 26.07
N ARG A 344 -17.90 -13.85 25.82
CA ARG A 344 -18.54 -15.04 25.21
C ARG A 344 -18.06 -15.25 23.78
N ARG A 345 -17.93 -14.18 23.00
CA ARG A 345 -17.37 -14.24 21.63
C ARG A 345 -15.93 -14.77 21.64
N LEU A 346 -15.10 -14.31 22.58
CA LEU A 346 -13.74 -14.78 22.72
C LEU A 346 -13.68 -16.28 23.06
N ILE A 347 -14.49 -16.74 24.03
CA ILE A 347 -14.55 -18.16 24.42
C ILE A 347 -14.95 -19.03 23.21
N MET A 348 -16.00 -18.64 22.48
CA MET A 348 -16.41 -19.38 21.28
C MET A 348 -15.30 -19.41 20.21
N LEU A 349 -14.64 -18.27 19.98
CA LEU A 349 -13.58 -18.17 18.99
C LEU A 349 -12.36 -19.03 19.37
N VAL A 350 -11.98 -19.04 20.65
CA VAL A 350 -10.93 -19.94 21.17
C VAL A 350 -11.30 -21.40 20.97
N ASN A 351 -12.52 -21.80 21.34
CA ASN A 351 -12.97 -23.19 21.20
C ASN A 351 -12.95 -23.64 19.74
N ASN A 352 -13.40 -22.79 18.81
CA ASN A 352 -13.38 -23.10 17.38
C ASN A 352 -11.96 -23.36 16.88
N ILE A 353 -11.00 -22.49 17.20
CA ILE A 353 -9.60 -22.66 16.78
C ILE A 353 -8.97 -23.92 17.37
N LEU A 354 -9.22 -24.21 18.66
CA LEU A 354 -8.68 -25.41 19.30
C LEU A 354 -9.28 -26.69 18.68
N CYS A 355 -10.57 -26.69 18.32
CA CYS A 355 -11.19 -27.80 17.62
C CYS A 355 -10.59 -28.00 16.22
N GLU A 356 -10.41 -26.92 15.45
CA GLU A 356 -9.80 -26.97 14.11
C GLU A 356 -8.37 -27.54 14.16
N ALA A 357 -7.56 -27.11 15.15
CA ALA A 357 -6.20 -27.59 15.34
C ALA A 357 -6.12 -29.10 15.68
N VAL A 358 -7.15 -29.67 16.33
CA VAL A 358 -7.22 -31.10 16.64
C VAL A 358 -7.61 -31.93 15.41
N SER A 359 -8.43 -31.38 14.50
CA SER A 359 -8.84 -32.06 13.27
C SER A 359 -7.76 -32.12 12.19
N ASP A 360 -6.79 -31.20 12.20
CA ASP A 360 -5.69 -31.13 11.22
C ASP A 360 -4.49 -32.04 11.55
N VAL A 361 -4.55 -32.84 12.61
CA VAL A 361 -3.53 -33.86 12.90
C VAL A 361 -3.70 -35.03 11.92
N PRO A 362 -2.78 -35.28 10.97
CA PRO A 362 -2.89 -36.42 10.09
C PRO A 362 -2.80 -37.69 10.95
N ALA A 363 -3.78 -38.59 10.79
CA ALA A 363 -3.74 -39.91 11.39
C ALA A 363 -2.40 -40.58 11.02
N LEU A 364 -1.58 -40.83 12.04
CA LEU A 364 -0.34 -41.60 11.90
C LEU A 364 -0.69 -42.96 11.25
N PRO A 365 0.00 -43.37 10.18
CA PRO A 365 -0.18 -44.72 9.67
C PRO A 365 0.37 -45.70 10.72
N VAL A 366 -0.48 -46.67 11.07
CA VAL A 366 -0.22 -47.77 12.01
C VAL A 366 0.97 -48.61 11.56
#